data_AF-A0AAV5B0P1-F1
#
_entry.id   AF-A0AAV5B0P1-F1
#
_cell.length_a   1.000
_cell.length_b   1.000
_cell.length_c   1.000
_cell.angle_alpha   90.00
_cell.angle_beta   90.00
_cell.angle_gamma   90.00
#
_symmetry.space_group_name_H-M   'P 1'
#
loop_
_entity.id
_entity.type
_entity.pdbx_description
1 polymer ?
#
loop_
_entity_poly.entity_id
_entity_poly.type
_entity_poly.pdbx_seq_one_letter_code
_entity_poly.pdbx_strand_id
1 'polypeptide(L)'
;MFKGVVMGLFGCRDPRRAFDGPDFTVTSVLFEPPRLSLLPWVVEDSSRGLWAVRFPGCDPVVFRDSELLDCRIVERAPDVYDGGDRGLAARIMANPAAVSRTNAAGKGRCLGISVVLAVRSGEEGVARLEIPVITREVRRDSPAFESLSGYAGEIKGRMDAVIERGAAVAGGAGHEGWAQG
;
A
#
# COMPACT_ATOMS: atom_id res chain seq x y z
N MET A 1 -5.33 25.97 9.71
CA MET A 1 -4.82 27.07 8.87
C MET A 1 -3.35 26.78 8.59
N PHE A 2 -3.04 26.03 7.53
CA PHE A 2 -1.65 25.65 7.23
C PHE A 2 -1.02 26.72 6.35
N LYS A 3 -0.16 27.53 6.98
CA LYS A 3 0.72 28.50 6.30
C LYS A 3 1.86 27.70 5.66
N GLY A 4 2.06 27.90 4.36
CA GLY A 4 3.09 27.21 3.60
C GLY A 4 4.51 27.59 4.00
N VAL A 5 5.43 26.67 3.74
CA VAL A 5 6.83 26.95 3.41
C VAL A 5 7.18 26.03 2.25
N VAL A 6 7.45 26.65 1.10
CA VAL A 6 8.13 26.04 -0.04
C VAL A 6 9.62 26.18 0.24
N MET A 7 10.31 25.11 0.65
CA MET A 7 11.77 25.05 0.62
C MET A 7 12.27 23.61 0.75
N GLY A 8 13.05 23.17 -0.24
CA GLY A 8 13.74 21.87 -0.21
C GLY A 8 13.71 21.06 -1.51
N LEU A 9 13.69 21.69 -2.69
CA LEU A 9 14.04 21.01 -3.93
C LEU A 9 15.54 20.67 -3.91
N PHE A 10 15.86 19.40 -4.18
CA PHE A 10 17.20 18.83 -4.38
C PHE A 10 18.03 18.50 -3.13
N GLY A 11 17.60 17.45 -2.44
CA GLY A 11 18.50 16.58 -1.68
C GLY A 11 18.13 15.13 -1.95
N CYS A 12 18.72 14.51 -2.97
CA CYS A 12 18.69 13.05 -3.10
C CYS A 12 19.63 12.45 -2.03
N ARG A 13 19.29 12.67 -0.75
CA ARG A 13 19.79 11.85 0.35
C ARG A 13 19.19 10.47 0.14
N ASP A 14 19.99 9.43 0.30
CA ASP A 14 19.51 8.06 0.39
C ASP A 14 18.23 8.04 1.25
N PRO A 15 17.06 7.68 0.68
CA PRO A 15 15.78 7.73 1.38
C PRO A 15 15.75 6.82 2.60
N ARG A 16 16.67 5.84 2.70
CA ARG A 16 16.87 5.01 3.89
C ARG A 16 17.32 5.84 5.10
N ARG A 17 18.14 6.88 4.88
CA ARG A 17 18.59 7.79 5.96
C ARG A 17 17.46 8.62 6.57
N ALA A 18 16.30 8.69 5.92
CA ALA A 18 15.14 9.33 6.51
C ALA A 18 14.45 8.46 7.59
N PHE A 19 14.80 7.17 7.66
CA PHE A 19 14.30 6.23 8.65
C PHE A 19 15.33 5.94 9.75
N ASP A 20 16.61 6.26 9.52
CA ASP A 20 17.68 6.03 10.49
C ASP A 20 17.47 6.92 11.75
N GLY A 21 17.13 6.27 12.85
CA GLY A 21 17.01 6.87 14.18
C GLY A 21 17.50 5.89 15.25
N PRO A 22 17.71 6.33 16.50
CA PRO A 22 18.17 5.43 17.57
C PRO A 22 17.22 4.23 17.81
N ASP A 23 15.94 4.42 17.48
CA ASP A 23 14.88 3.45 17.74
C ASP A 23 14.51 2.58 16.53
N PHE A 24 15.05 2.86 15.34
CA PHE A 24 14.73 2.14 14.10
C PHE A 24 15.93 2.04 13.16
N THR A 25 16.26 0.82 12.74
CA THR A 25 17.34 0.53 11.77
C THR A 25 16.80 -0.23 10.58
N VAL A 26 16.94 0.32 9.37
CA VAL A 26 16.47 -0.36 8.14
C VAL A 26 17.28 -1.65 7.91
N THR A 27 16.65 -2.81 8.12
CA THR A 27 17.21 -4.13 7.79
C THR A 27 16.82 -4.58 6.38
N SER A 28 15.63 -4.20 5.91
CA SER A 28 15.12 -4.57 4.58
C SER A 28 14.18 -3.52 4.00
N VAL A 29 13.99 -3.54 2.68
CA VAL A 29 13.01 -2.72 1.96
C VAL A 29 11.85 -3.61 1.53
N LEU A 30 10.66 -3.31 2.04
CA LEU A 30 9.42 -4.04 1.73
C LEU A 30 8.80 -3.52 0.43
N PHE A 31 8.89 -2.21 0.21
CA PHE A 31 8.47 -1.56 -1.04
C PHE A 31 9.30 -0.32 -1.32
N GLU A 32 9.91 -0.30 -2.51
CA GLU A 32 10.60 0.86 -3.07
C GLU A 32 9.71 1.51 -4.15
N PRO A 33 9.24 2.75 -3.93
CA PRO A 33 8.39 3.41 -4.90
C PRO A 33 9.20 3.82 -6.14
N PRO A 34 8.59 3.85 -7.33
CA PRO A 34 9.22 4.42 -8.52
C PRO A 34 9.70 5.85 -8.25
N ARG A 35 10.85 6.20 -8.84
CA ARG A 35 11.42 7.54 -8.70
C ARG A 35 10.40 8.60 -9.13
N LEU A 36 10.36 9.71 -8.39
CA LEU A 36 9.45 10.84 -8.61
C LEU A 36 7.94 10.51 -8.45
N SER A 37 7.58 9.33 -7.90
CA SER A 37 6.20 9.03 -7.54
C SER A 37 5.84 9.62 -6.16
N LEU A 38 4.54 9.76 -5.89
CA LEU A 38 3.99 10.13 -4.58
C LEU A 38 3.76 8.92 -3.67
N LEU A 39 4.23 7.74 -4.08
CA LEU A 39 4.01 6.50 -3.34
C LEU A 39 4.93 6.42 -2.12
N PRO A 40 4.50 5.73 -1.06
CA PRO A 40 5.30 5.63 0.15
C PRO A 40 6.51 4.74 -0.07
N TRP A 41 7.57 5.00 0.69
CA TRP A 41 8.57 3.99 1.01
C TRP A 41 8.04 3.10 2.13
N VAL A 42 8.26 1.80 2.02
CA VAL A 42 7.97 0.86 3.11
C VAL A 42 9.23 0.03 3.40
N VAL A 43 9.68 0.10 4.64
CA VAL A 43 10.92 -0.51 5.11
C VAL A 43 10.69 -1.26 6.41
N GLU A 44 11.63 -2.14 6.75
CA GLU A 44 11.55 -3.00 7.92
C GLU A 44 12.79 -2.85 8.80
N ASP A 45 12.58 -2.91 10.12
CA ASP A 45 13.57 -3.30 11.12
C ASP A 45 13.15 -4.65 11.74
N SER A 46 13.49 -5.71 11.02
CA SER A 46 13.15 -7.09 11.40
C SER A 46 13.77 -7.52 12.74
N SER A 47 14.85 -6.88 13.17
CA SER A 47 15.52 -7.19 14.43
C SER A 47 14.71 -6.76 15.66
N ARG A 48 13.81 -5.78 15.46
CA ARG A 48 12.96 -5.21 16.51
C ARG A 48 11.47 -5.51 16.29
N GLY A 49 11.12 -6.23 15.22
CA GLY A 49 9.73 -6.48 14.83
C GLY A 49 8.98 -5.18 14.52
N LEU A 50 9.66 -4.26 13.83
CA LEU A 50 9.11 -2.97 13.44
C LEU A 50 9.14 -2.83 11.92
N TRP A 51 8.21 -2.06 11.39
CA TRP A 51 8.22 -1.61 10.02
C TRP A 51 7.78 -0.15 9.94
N ALA A 52 8.14 0.53 8.87
CA ALA A 52 7.88 1.96 8.75
C ALA A 52 7.40 2.34 7.35
N VAL A 53 6.52 3.33 7.31
CA VAL A 53 5.95 3.90 6.10
C VAL A 53 6.33 5.38 6.04
N ARG A 54 6.79 5.84 4.89
CA ARG A 54 7.05 7.26 4.67
C ARG A 54 6.56 7.73 3.32
N PHE A 55 5.64 8.69 3.33
CA PHE A 55 5.26 9.42 2.14
C PHE A 55 6.26 10.53 1.82
N PRO A 56 6.47 10.87 0.53
CA PRO A 56 7.30 12.01 0.17
C PRO A 56 6.86 13.30 0.87
N GLY A 57 7.78 13.97 1.55
CA GLY A 57 7.52 15.22 2.29
C GLY A 57 6.91 15.03 3.69
N CYS A 58 6.67 13.79 4.13
CA CYS A 58 6.21 13.48 5.48
C CYS A 58 7.31 12.82 6.31
N ASP A 59 7.15 12.91 7.64
CA ASP A 59 7.94 12.13 8.58
C ASP A 59 7.53 10.64 8.51
N PRO A 60 8.47 9.70 8.75
CA PRO A 60 8.13 8.29 8.84
C PRO A 60 7.14 8.00 9.97
N VAL A 61 6.22 7.08 9.71
CA VAL A 61 5.38 6.46 10.75
C VAL A 61 5.89 5.04 10.95
N VAL A 62 6.21 4.70 12.20
CA VAL A 62 6.73 3.39 12.60
C VAL A 62 5.62 2.59 13.27
N PHE A 63 5.55 1.31 12.93
CA PHE A 63 4.57 0.34 13.39
C PHE A 63 5.30 -0.90 13.91
N ARG A 64 4.63 -1.67 14.78
CA ARG A 64 5.01 -3.04 15.09
C ARG A 64 4.51 -3.99 14.01
N ASP A 65 5.19 -5.12 13.85
CA ASP A 65 4.74 -6.19 12.94
C ASP A 65 3.31 -6.65 13.27
N SER A 66 2.96 -6.72 14.56
CA SER A 66 1.61 -7.09 15.02
C SER A 66 0.51 -6.09 14.70
N GLU A 67 0.86 -4.88 14.26
CA GLU A 67 -0.10 -3.86 13.82
C GLU A 67 -0.47 -4.03 12.35
N LEU A 68 0.29 -4.80 11.56
CA LEU A 68 -0.12 -5.17 10.22
C LEU A 68 -1.06 -6.37 10.29
N LEU A 69 -2.34 -6.15 9.98
CA LEU A 69 -3.42 -7.11 10.21
C LEU A 69 -3.71 -7.97 8.99
N ASP A 70 -3.59 -7.40 7.79
CA ASP A 70 -3.94 -8.06 6.54
C ASP A 70 -3.25 -7.38 5.35
N CYS A 71 -3.00 -8.16 4.30
CA CYS A 71 -2.44 -7.71 3.03
C CYS A 71 -3.16 -8.40 1.87
N ARG A 72 -3.79 -7.60 1.00
CA ARG A 72 -4.53 -8.11 -0.17
C ARG A 72 -4.12 -7.41 -1.45
N ILE A 73 -4.12 -8.17 -2.53
CA ILE A 73 -4.09 -7.61 -3.88
C ILE A 73 -5.55 -7.36 -4.29
N VAL A 74 -5.88 -6.11 -4.56
CA VAL A 74 -7.23 -5.69 -4.94
C VAL A 74 -7.19 -5.18 -6.37
N GLU A 75 -8.07 -5.74 -7.21
CA GLU A 75 -8.33 -5.18 -8.53
C GLU A 75 -9.35 -4.05 -8.45
N ARG A 76 -9.09 -2.94 -9.14
CA ARG A 76 -10.02 -1.82 -9.22
C ARG A 76 -11.30 -2.26 -9.93
N ALA A 77 -12.42 -2.16 -9.22
CA ALA A 77 -13.74 -2.37 -9.81
C ALA A 77 -14.03 -1.30 -10.89
N PRO A 78 -14.83 -1.63 -11.92
CA PRO A 78 -15.34 -0.63 -12.85
C PRO A 78 -16.13 0.44 -12.09
N ASP A 79 -16.09 1.68 -12.58
CA ASP A 79 -16.94 2.72 -11.99
C ASP A 79 -18.40 2.34 -12.18
N VAL A 80 -19.13 2.25 -11.07
CA VAL A 80 -20.58 2.09 -11.08
C VAL A 80 -21.18 3.48 -11.23
N TYR A 81 -21.80 3.74 -12.38
CA TYR A 81 -22.54 4.97 -12.61
C TYR A 81 -23.99 4.76 -12.15
N ASP A 82 -24.44 5.43 -11.09
CA ASP A 82 -25.81 5.28 -10.55
C ASP A 82 -26.89 6.03 -11.36
N GLY A 83 -26.47 6.82 -12.34
CA GLY A 83 -27.29 7.90 -12.88
C GLY A 83 -28.30 7.47 -13.93
N GLY A 84 -29.19 6.53 -13.63
CA GLY A 84 -30.41 6.19 -14.40
C GLY A 84 -30.23 6.00 -15.91
N ASP A 85 -31.35 6.02 -16.65
CA ASP A 85 -31.37 5.97 -18.12
C ASP A 85 -30.96 7.32 -18.75
N ARG A 86 -29.85 7.91 -18.28
CA ARG A 86 -29.23 9.05 -18.96
C ARG A 86 -28.47 8.53 -20.17
N GLY A 87 -28.80 9.05 -21.35
CA GLY A 87 -28.13 8.70 -22.59
C GLY A 87 -26.60 8.86 -22.54
N LEU A 88 -25.89 8.11 -23.38
CA LEU A 88 -24.43 8.00 -23.41
C LEU A 88 -23.71 9.36 -23.41
N ALA A 89 -24.22 10.36 -24.14
CA ALA A 89 -23.61 11.69 -24.23
C ALA A 89 -23.54 12.39 -22.85
N ALA A 90 -24.59 12.30 -22.03
CA ALA A 90 -24.62 12.91 -20.70
C ALA A 90 -23.62 12.24 -19.75
N ARG A 91 -23.43 10.92 -19.88
CA ARG A 91 -22.45 10.16 -19.09
C ARG A 91 -21.01 10.54 -19.47
N ILE A 92 -20.72 10.68 -20.76
CA ILE A 92 -19.41 11.11 -21.26
C ILE A 92 -19.09 12.52 -20.77
N MET A 93 -20.05 13.45 -20.81
CA MET A 93 -19.85 14.82 -20.33
C MET A 93 -19.60 14.87 -18.82
N ALA A 94 -20.27 14.02 -18.04
CA ALA A 94 -20.09 13.99 -16.58
C ALA A 94 -18.74 13.40 -16.16
N ASN A 95 -18.35 12.27 -16.76
CA ASN A 95 -17.09 11.63 -16.45
C ASN A 95 -16.61 10.73 -17.62
N PRO A 96 -15.86 11.30 -18.58
CA PRO A 96 -15.42 10.55 -19.75
C PRO A 96 -14.46 9.42 -19.38
N ALA A 97 -13.65 9.61 -18.32
CA ALA A 97 -12.72 8.60 -17.84
C ALA A 97 -13.43 7.40 -17.23
N ALA A 98 -14.52 7.60 -16.48
CA ALA A 98 -15.34 6.51 -15.95
C ALA A 98 -16.00 5.71 -17.07
N VAL A 99 -16.57 6.39 -18.08
CA VAL A 99 -17.15 5.71 -19.24
C VAL A 99 -16.10 4.89 -19.99
N SER A 100 -14.89 5.42 -20.18
CA SER A 100 -13.77 4.67 -20.76
C SER A 100 -13.46 3.40 -19.97
N ARG A 101 -13.33 3.51 -18.64
CA ARG A 101 -13.00 2.37 -17.77
C ARG A 101 -14.09 1.31 -17.75
N THR A 102 -15.37 1.69 -17.70
CA THR A 102 -16.48 0.73 -17.81
C THR A 102 -16.44 -0.02 -19.15
N ASN A 103 -16.17 0.68 -20.25
CA ASN A 103 -16.03 0.05 -21.58
C ASN A 103 -14.80 -0.87 -21.66
N ALA A 104 -13.70 -0.50 -21.02
CA ALA A 104 -12.48 -1.30 -20.95
C ALA A 104 -12.68 -2.58 -20.14
N ALA A 105 -13.43 -2.51 -19.04
CA ALA A 105 -13.77 -3.65 -18.19
C ALA A 105 -14.49 -4.75 -18.99
N GLY A 106 -15.46 -4.34 -19.82
CA GLY A 106 -16.19 -5.25 -20.72
C GLY A 106 -15.36 -5.89 -21.83
N LYS A 107 -14.08 -5.50 -21.98
CA LYS A 107 -13.15 -6.00 -23.01
C LYS A 107 -12.00 -6.84 -22.43
N GLY A 108 -12.17 -7.41 -21.23
CA GLY A 108 -11.15 -8.27 -20.62
C GLY A 108 -9.88 -7.53 -20.20
N ARG A 109 -9.97 -6.23 -19.90
CA ARG A 109 -8.85 -5.43 -19.38
C ARG A 109 -8.88 -5.38 -17.86
N CYS A 110 -7.70 -5.30 -17.26
CA CYS A 110 -7.53 -4.93 -15.87
C CYS A 110 -7.52 -3.40 -15.76
N LEU A 111 -8.34 -2.83 -14.86
CA LEU A 111 -8.48 -1.38 -14.71
C LEU A 111 -7.50 -0.77 -13.71
N GLY A 112 -6.87 -1.62 -12.91
CA GLY A 112 -5.89 -1.26 -11.91
C GLY A 112 -5.73 -2.37 -10.87
N ILE A 113 -4.56 -2.44 -10.26
CA ILE A 113 -4.21 -3.36 -9.19
C ILE A 113 -3.53 -2.53 -8.11
N SER A 114 -3.95 -2.73 -6.87
CA SER A 114 -3.29 -2.16 -5.70
C SER A 114 -3.02 -3.25 -4.68
N VAL A 115 -1.90 -3.13 -3.96
CA VAL A 115 -1.66 -3.88 -2.73
C VAL A 115 -2.22 -3.04 -1.58
N VAL A 116 -3.19 -3.58 -0.86
CA VAL A 116 -3.89 -2.91 0.24
C VAL A 116 -3.50 -3.56 1.55
N LEU A 117 -2.99 -2.75 2.46
CA LEU A 117 -2.60 -3.14 3.81
C LEU A 117 -3.66 -2.64 4.80
N ALA A 118 -4.10 -3.52 5.68
CA ALA A 118 -4.90 -3.16 6.84
C ALA A 118 -3.98 -3.02 8.06
N VAL A 119 -3.93 -1.83 8.63
CA VAL A 119 -3.01 -1.48 9.73
C VAL A 119 -3.84 -1.06 10.93
N ARG A 120 -3.53 -1.59 12.10
CA ARG A 120 -4.16 -1.17 13.35
C ARG A 120 -3.89 0.32 13.59
N SER A 121 -4.92 1.04 14.01
CA SER A 121 -4.85 2.48 14.27
C SER A 121 -5.69 2.78 15.52
N GLY A 122 -5.02 2.99 16.66
CA GLY A 122 -5.69 3.08 17.96
C GLY A 122 -6.20 1.72 18.47
N GLU A 123 -7.02 1.73 19.52
CA GLU A 123 -7.48 0.50 20.20
C GLU A 123 -8.42 -0.34 19.33
N GLU A 124 -9.30 0.30 18.54
CA GLU A 124 -10.31 -0.40 17.72
C GLU A 124 -10.28 -0.02 16.23
N GLY A 125 -9.43 0.94 15.83
CA GLY A 125 -9.40 1.44 14.46
C GLY A 125 -8.54 0.57 13.53
N VAL A 126 -8.94 0.53 12.26
CA VAL A 126 -8.15 -0.05 11.17
C VAL A 126 -7.99 1.00 10.08
N ALA A 127 -6.76 1.44 9.86
CA ALA A 127 -6.38 2.27 8.74
C ALA A 127 -6.08 1.39 7.51
N ARG A 128 -6.26 1.96 6.32
CA ARG A 128 -5.90 1.31 5.05
C ARG A 128 -4.80 2.08 4.37
N LEU A 129 -3.73 1.37 4.01
CA LEU A 129 -2.66 1.88 3.16
C LEU A 129 -2.74 1.20 1.80
N GLU A 130 -2.85 1.99 0.74
CA GLU A 130 -2.94 1.49 -0.63
C GLU A 130 -1.65 1.80 -1.41
N ILE A 131 -1.04 0.75 -1.95
CA ILE A 131 0.12 0.83 -2.85
C ILE A 131 -0.37 0.47 -4.25
N PRO A 132 -0.68 1.45 -5.12
CA PRO A 132 -1.12 1.19 -6.47
C PRO A 132 0.04 0.69 -7.33
N VAL A 133 -0.16 -0.46 -7.98
CA VAL A 133 0.82 -1.10 -8.87
C VAL A 133 0.44 -0.89 -10.33
N ILE A 134 -0.82 -1.18 -10.68
CA ILE A 134 -1.38 -0.85 -11.99
C ILE A 134 -2.34 0.32 -11.82
N THR A 135 -2.01 1.47 -12.40
CA THR A 135 -2.82 2.70 -12.30
C THR A 135 -3.63 3.00 -13.56
N ARG A 136 -3.30 2.35 -14.67
CA ARG A 136 -3.93 2.50 -15.99
C ARG A 136 -4.43 1.16 -16.50
N GLU A 137 -5.34 1.20 -17.46
CA GLU A 137 -5.91 0.00 -18.05
C GLU A 137 -4.84 -0.82 -18.79
N VAL A 138 -4.74 -2.12 -18.50
CA VAL A 138 -3.81 -3.05 -19.14
C VAL A 138 -4.56 -4.28 -19.63
N ARG A 139 -4.16 -4.85 -20.77
CA ARG A 139 -4.73 -6.12 -21.24
C ARG A 139 -4.25 -7.26 -20.35
N ARG A 140 -5.16 -8.15 -19.94
CA ARG A 140 -4.83 -9.29 -19.06
C ARG A 140 -3.86 -10.30 -19.70
N ASP A 141 -3.86 -10.40 -21.02
CA ASP A 141 -2.99 -11.30 -21.80
C ASP A 141 -1.64 -10.66 -22.17
N SER A 142 -1.34 -9.47 -21.65
CA SER A 142 -0.09 -8.77 -21.98
C SER A 142 1.03 -9.11 -20.99
N PRO A 143 2.30 -9.14 -21.46
CA PRO A 143 3.46 -9.27 -20.58
C PRO A 143 3.53 -8.18 -19.50
N ALA A 144 2.99 -6.99 -19.78
CA ALA A 144 2.91 -5.91 -18.80
C ALA A 144 1.99 -6.26 -17.63
N PHE A 145 0.85 -6.90 -17.88
CA PHE A 145 -0.04 -7.36 -16.81
C PHE A 145 0.62 -8.47 -15.99
N GLU A 146 1.25 -9.45 -16.64
CA GLU A 146 1.98 -10.53 -15.96
C GLU A 146 3.08 -9.96 -15.06
N SER A 147 3.93 -9.08 -15.58
CA SER A 147 5.03 -8.47 -14.81
C SER A 147 4.51 -7.63 -13.63
N LEU A 148 3.49 -6.79 -13.83
CA LEU A 148 2.96 -5.92 -12.79
C LEU A 148 2.16 -6.70 -11.73
N SER A 149 1.41 -7.72 -12.12
CA SER A 149 0.71 -8.60 -11.17
C SER A 149 1.68 -9.48 -10.38
N GLY A 150 2.75 -9.97 -11.01
CA GLY A 150 3.85 -10.66 -10.34
C GLY A 150 4.53 -9.76 -9.30
N TYR A 151 4.83 -8.50 -9.66
CA TYR A 151 5.40 -7.53 -8.73
C TYR A 151 4.47 -7.21 -7.55
N ALA A 152 3.16 -7.10 -7.79
CA ALA A 152 2.18 -6.99 -6.69
C ALA A 152 2.20 -8.23 -5.77
N GLY A 153 2.38 -9.43 -6.34
CA GLY A 153 2.61 -10.68 -5.63
C GLY A 153 3.85 -10.66 -4.75
N GLU A 154 4.98 -10.15 -5.25
CA GLU A 154 6.20 -10.01 -4.47
C GLU A 154 6.04 -9.06 -3.28
N ILE A 155 5.41 -7.89 -3.50
CA ILE A 155 5.12 -6.96 -2.40
C ILE A 155 4.25 -7.65 -1.37
N LYS A 156 3.16 -8.30 -1.80
CA LYS A 156 2.28 -9.05 -0.88
C LYS A 156 3.05 -10.10 -0.10
N GLY A 157 3.90 -10.91 -0.74
CA GLY A 157 4.69 -11.93 -0.06
C GLY A 157 5.63 -11.36 1.03
N ARG A 158 6.25 -10.20 0.77
CA ARG A 158 7.06 -9.51 1.78
C ARG A 158 6.21 -9.04 2.98
N MET A 159 5.00 -8.54 2.72
CA MET A 159 4.07 -8.09 3.77
C MET A 159 3.45 -9.26 4.55
N ASP A 160 3.16 -10.38 3.88
CA ASP A 160 2.67 -11.60 4.52
C ASP A 160 3.69 -12.14 5.53
N ALA A 161 4.99 -12.08 5.20
CA ALA A 161 6.04 -12.45 6.14
C ALA A 161 6.07 -11.56 7.40
N VAL A 162 5.75 -10.26 7.27
CA VAL A 162 5.60 -9.33 8.41
C VAL A 162 4.41 -9.75 9.26
N ILE A 163 3.26 -10.05 8.63
CA ILE A 163 2.05 -10.52 9.32
C ILE A 163 2.31 -11.81 10.11
N GLU A 164 2.98 -12.78 9.49
CA GLU A 164 3.33 -14.06 10.13
C GLU A 164 4.21 -13.85 11.37
N ARG A 165 5.22 -12.97 11.30
CA ARG A 165 6.04 -12.61 12.47
C ARG A 165 5.24 -11.92 13.56
N GLY A 166 4.40 -10.95 13.19
CA GLY A 166 3.54 -10.24 14.13
C GLY A 166 2.58 -11.17 14.87
N ALA A 167 2.01 -12.15 14.17
CA ALA A 167 1.13 -13.15 14.75
C ALA A 167 1.85 -14.11 15.71
N ALA A 168 3.08 -14.53 15.39
CA ALA A 168 3.88 -15.42 16.23
C ALA A 168 4.19 -14.80 17.60
N VAL A 169 4.50 -13.50 17.64
CA VAL A 169 4.76 -12.76 18.90
C VAL A 169 3.48 -12.62 19.73
N ALA A 170 2.33 -12.36 19.09
CA ALA A 170 1.05 -12.26 19.79
C ALA A 170 0.58 -13.60 20.39
N GLY A 171 0.88 -14.72 19.73
CA GLY A 171 0.56 -16.07 20.22
C GLY A 171 1.49 -16.56 21.36
N GLY A 172 2.74 -16.11 21.40
CA GLY A 172 3.72 -16.49 22.44
C GLY A 172 3.44 -15.86 23.82
N ALA A 173 2.82 -14.68 23.87
CA ALA A 173 2.48 -14.00 25.12
C ALA A 173 1.41 -14.72 25.97
N GLY A 174 0.80 -15.80 25.46
CA GLY A 174 -0.22 -16.59 26.16
C GLY A 174 0.29 -17.80 26.95
N HIS A 175 1.58 -18.14 26.90
CA HIS A 175 2.12 -19.40 27.47
C HIS A 175 3.20 -19.21 28.56
N GLU A 176 3.31 -18.02 29.16
CA GLU A 176 4.26 -17.75 30.26
C GLU A 176 3.49 -17.26 31.49
N GLY A 177 2.70 -18.15 32.11
CA GLY A 177 1.91 -17.75 33.28
C GLY A 177 1.33 -18.87 34.14
N TRP A 178 1.75 -20.13 34.00
CA TRP A 178 1.27 -21.23 34.86
C TRP A 178 2.33 -22.33 35.01
N ALA A 179 3.44 -22.04 35.69
CA ALA A 179 4.29 -23.08 36.30
C ALA A 179 5.26 -22.45 37.30
N GLN A 180 4.74 -22.03 38.47
CA GLN A 180 5.51 -21.91 39.71
C GLN A 180 4.49 -21.84 40.87
N GLY A 181 4.31 -22.98 41.51
CA GLY A 181 3.43 -23.21 42.66
C GLY A 181 3.50 -24.68 43.05
#